data_AF-A0A7Y5K0M7-F1
#
_entry.id   AF-A0A7Y5K0M7-F1
#
_cell.length_a   1.000
_cell.length_b   1.000
_cell.length_c   1.000
_cell.angle_alpha   90.00
_cell.angle_beta   90.00
_cell.angle_gamma   90.00
#
_symmetry.space_group_name_H-M   'P 1'
#
loop_
_entity.id
_entity.type
_entity.pdbx_description
1 polymer ?
#
loop_
_entity_poly.entity_id
_entity_poly.type
_entity_poly.pdbx_seq_one_letter_code
_entity_poly.pdbx_strand_id
1 'polypeptide(L)'
;MSDVASEGFVRVAALGDLDEGTMLGVMTPAGERICLIRDGDEVRAVGDECPHQGFALSAGELCGDGTIECVWHGARFDLRTGVVKRGPAEEGLARFAVRVEGEEIWVGGKLG
;
A
#
# COMPACT_ATOMS: atom_id res chain seq x y z
N MET A 1 28.28 -8.95 -5.61
CA MET A 1 26.85 -9.17 -5.40
C MET A 1 26.62 -8.90 -3.93
N SER A 2 26.46 -7.63 -3.57
CA SER A 2 26.47 -7.22 -2.18
C SER A 2 25.04 -7.09 -1.70
N ASP A 3 24.61 -8.14 -0.98
CA ASP A 3 23.50 -8.17 -0.02
C ASP A 3 23.71 -7.11 1.06
N VAL A 4 23.53 -5.85 0.69
CA VAL A 4 23.22 -4.83 1.67
C VAL A 4 21.70 -4.82 1.73
N ALA A 5 21.15 -5.57 2.68
CA ALA A 5 19.88 -5.16 3.29
C ALA A 5 20.06 -3.68 3.64
N SER A 6 19.51 -2.79 2.81
CA SER A 6 19.62 -1.36 3.06
C SER A 6 18.86 -1.13 4.36
N GLU A 7 19.58 -0.79 5.42
CA GLU A 7 19.07 -0.72 6.78
C GLU A 7 17.71 0.03 6.79
N GLY A 8 16.62 -0.71 7.04
CA GLY A 8 15.26 -0.17 7.12
C GLY A 8 14.27 -0.58 6.01
N PHE A 9 14.67 -1.34 4.99
CA PHE A 9 13.76 -1.92 3.99
C PHE A 9 13.65 -3.44 4.10
N VAL A 10 12.45 -3.97 3.87
CA VAL A 10 12.16 -5.41 3.84
C VAL A 10 11.51 -5.78 2.51
N ARG A 11 11.95 -6.90 1.92
CA ARG A 11 11.32 -7.46 0.72
C ARG A 11 9.92 -7.98 1.08
N VAL A 12 8.91 -7.65 0.26
CA VAL A 12 7.51 -8.05 0.53
C VAL A 12 6.82 -8.81 -0.61
N ALA A 13 7.23 -8.62 -1.87
CA ALA A 13 6.62 -9.28 -3.03
C ALA A 13 7.56 -9.22 -4.24
N ALA A 14 7.33 -10.10 -5.23
CA ALA A 14 7.87 -9.89 -6.56
C ALA A 14 7.00 -8.86 -7.32
N LEU A 15 7.59 -8.08 -8.21
CA LEU A 15 6.87 -7.12 -9.05
C LEU A 15 5.83 -7.80 -9.96
N GLY A 16 6.12 -9.03 -10.39
CA GLY A 16 5.20 -9.84 -11.20
C GLY A 16 3.96 -10.34 -10.45
N ASP A 17 3.94 -10.27 -9.12
CA ASP A 17 2.75 -10.60 -8.32
C ASP A 17 1.76 -9.41 -8.23
N LEU A 18 2.18 -8.23 -8.72
CA LEU A 18 1.41 -6.99 -8.70
C LEU A 18 1.25 -6.46 -10.13
N ASP A 19 0.15 -6.88 -10.76
CA ASP A 19 -0.24 -6.42 -12.09
C ASP A 19 -0.52 -4.90 -12.10
N GLU A 20 -0.31 -4.27 -13.25
CA GLU A 20 -0.67 -2.86 -13.45
C GLU A 20 -2.16 -2.62 -13.15
N GLY A 21 -2.48 -1.57 -12.40
CA GLY A 21 -3.85 -1.20 -12.06
C GLY A 21 -4.47 -2.07 -10.96
N THR A 22 -3.66 -2.88 -10.28
CA THR A 22 -4.12 -3.79 -9.23
C THR A 22 -3.53 -3.46 -7.86
N MET A 23 -3.98 -4.21 -6.85
CA MET A 23 -3.56 -4.10 -5.47
C MET A 23 -3.23 -5.48 -4.91
N LEU A 24 -2.26 -5.53 -4.01
CA LEU A 24 -1.84 -6.76 -3.34
C LEU A 24 -1.64 -6.52 -1.84
N GLY A 25 -2.36 -7.30 -1.03
CA GLY A 25 -2.17 -7.34 0.42
C GLY A 25 -0.96 -8.20 0.79
N VAL A 26 -0.02 -7.63 1.53
CA VAL A 26 1.19 -8.31 2.04
C VAL A 26 1.37 -8.03 3.53
N MET A 27 2.24 -8.81 4.18
CA MET A 27 2.59 -8.62 5.58
C MET A 27 4.11 -8.56 5.74
N THR A 28 4.61 -7.53 6.43
CA THR A 28 6.04 -7.45 6.74
C THR A 28 6.42 -8.47 7.82
N PRO A 29 7.72 -8.83 7.97
CA PRO A 29 8.16 -9.68 9.07
C PRO A 29 7.86 -9.11 10.48
N ALA A 30 7.67 -7.79 10.59
CA ALA A 30 7.26 -7.12 11.82
C ALA A 30 5.74 -7.17 12.09
N GLY A 31 4.96 -7.77 11.19
CA GLY A 31 3.52 -7.92 11.31
C GLY A 31 2.69 -6.74 10.79
N GLU A 32 3.30 -5.79 10.08
CA GLU A 32 2.55 -4.69 9.46
C GLU A 32 1.83 -5.20 8.22
N ARG A 33 0.50 -4.96 8.15
CA ARG A 33 -0.31 -5.27 6.97
C ARG A 33 -0.27 -4.12 5.98
N ILE A 34 0.18 -4.40 4.77
CA ILE A 34 0.44 -3.40 3.73
C ILE A 34 -0.38 -3.73 2.49
N CYS A 35 -1.05 -2.72 1.94
CA CYS A 35 -1.62 -2.77 0.61
C CYS A 35 -0.60 -2.15 -0.35
N LEU A 36 -0.06 -2.97 -1.25
CA LEU A 36 0.73 -2.52 -2.40
C LEU A 36 -0.24 -2.13 -3.52
N ILE A 37 0.05 -1.01 -4.19
CA ILE A 37 -0.75 -0.52 -5.31
C ILE A 37 0.19 -0.24 -6.46
N ARG A 38 -0.18 -0.69 -7.67
CA ARG A 38 0.52 -0.33 -8.90
C ARG A 38 -0.38 0.48 -9.80
N ASP A 39 0.06 1.70 -10.09
CA ASP A 39 -0.64 2.68 -10.92
C ASP A 39 0.33 3.15 -12.01
N GLY A 40 0.17 2.58 -13.22
CA GLY A 40 1.19 2.62 -14.26
C GLY A 40 2.49 1.96 -13.79
N ASP A 41 3.60 2.70 -13.90
CA ASP A 41 4.93 2.24 -13.47
C ASP A 41 5.23 2.52 -11.98
N GLU A 42 4.35 3.26 -11.29
CA GLU A 42 4.58 3.64 -9.88
C GLU A 42 3.99 2.59 -8.93
N VAL A 43 4.83 2.10 -8.02
CA VAL A 43 4.41 1.25 -6.90
C VAL A 43 4.33 2.09 -5.62
N ARG A 44 3.20 2.00 -4.92
CA ARG A 44 2.94 2.67 -3.65
C ARG A 44 2.59 1.65 -2.57
N ALA A 45 2.79 2.02 -1.32
CA ALA A 45 2.43 1.20 -0.16
C ALA A 45 1.70 2.02 0.89
N VAL A 46 0.55 1.54 1.32
CA VAL A 46 -0.25 2.10 2.41
C VAL A 46 -0.63 1.00 3.40
N GLY A 47 -1.12 1.37 4.59
CA GLY A 47 -1.68 0.39 5.52
C GLY A 47 -2.86 -0.34 4.87
N ASP A 48 -2.92 -1.66 4.98
CA ASP A 48 -4.01 -2.47 4.40
C ASP A 48 -5.30 -2.39 5.24
N GLU A 49 -5.21 -2.07 6.53
CA GLU A 49 -6.38 -2.02 7.38
C GLU A 49 -7.09 -0.67 7.24
N CYS A 50 -8.33 -0.69 6.77
CA CYS A 50 -9.17 0.50 6.72
C CYS A 50 -9.33 1.09 8.14
N PRO A 51 -8.91 2.33 8.41
CA PRO A 51 -8.96 2.92 9.76
C PRO A 51 -10.36 3.01 10.36
N HIS A 52 -11.42 2.86 9.56
CA HIS A 52 -12.78 2.83 10.07
C HIS A 52 -13.06 1.58 10.93
N GLN A 53 -12.86 0.37 10.38
CA GLN A 53 -13.22 -0.91 11.05
C GLN A 53 -12.30 -2.09 10.68
N GLY A 54 -11.11 -1.81 10.15
CA GLY A 54 -10.04 -2.81 9.95
C GLY A 54 -10.17 -3.72 8.73
N PHE A 55 -11.13 -3.50 7.83
CA PHE A 55 -11.26 -4.31 6.62
C PHE A 55 -10.10 -4.06 5.65
N ALA A 56 -9.65 -5.12 4.98
CA ALA A 56 -8.53 -5.08 4.04
C ALA A 56 -8.85 -4.18 2.83
N LEU A 57 -8.05 -3.15 2.62
CA LEU A 57 -8.15 -2.22 1.50
C LEU A 57 -7.67 -2.85 0.20
N SER A 58 -6.75 -3.81 0.26
CA SER A 58 -6.34 -4.63 -0.90
C SER A 58 -7.50 -5.45 -1.48
N ALA A 59 -8.58 -5.69 -0.74
CA ALA A 59 -9.82 -6.27 -1.24
C ALA A 59 -10.82 -5.21 -1.77
N GLY A 60 -10.41 -3.94 -1.80
CA GLY A 60 -11.17 -2.79 -2.27
C GLY A 60 -11.04 -2.53 -3.76
N GLU A 61 -11.24 -1.27 -4.14
CA GLU A 61 -11.14 -0.80 -5.52
C GLU A 61 -10.11 0.33 -5.67
N LEU A 62 -9.25 0.22 -6.68
CA LEU A 62 -8.41 1.32 -7.14
C LEU A 62 -9.23 2.23 -8.06
N CYS A 63 -9.51 3.45 -7.63
CA CYS A 63 -10.27 4.42 -8.41
C CYS A 63 -9.34 5.19 -9.36
N GLY A 64 -9.84 5.48 -10.57
CA GLY A 64 -9.09 6.22 -11.61
C GLY A 64 -8.76 7.68 -11.28
N ASP A 65 -9.17 8.18 -10.11
CA ASP A 65 -8.82 9.52 -9.59
C ASP A 65 -7.64 9.49 -8.60
N GLY A 66 -6.93 8.37 -8.50
CA GLY A 66 -5.80 8.19 -7.59
C GLY A 66 -6.21 7.93 -6.14
N THR A 67 -7.45 7.47 -5.92
CA THR A 67 -7.94 7.05 -4.61
C THR A 67 -8.15 5.55 -4.53
N ILE A 68 -8.19 5.04 -3.31
CA ILE A 68 -8.60 3.67 -2.99
C ILE A 68 -9.92 3.70 -2.22
N GLU A 69 -10.86 2.83 -2.60
CA GLU A 69 -12.15 2.67 -1.92
C GLU A 69 -12.20 1.34 -1.15
N CYS A 70 -12.51 1.43 0.14
CA CYS A 70 -12.82 0.26 0.95
C CYS A 70 -14.18 -0.33 0.52
N VAL A 71 -14.20 -1.57 0.04
CA VAL A 71 -15.42 -2.24 -0.45
C VAL A 71 -16.49 -2.44 0.63
N TRP A 72 -16.14 -2.37 1.92
CA TRP A 72 -17.11 -2.65 2.97
C TRP A 72 -18.10 -1.50 3.20
N HIS A 73 -17.61 -0.31 3.50
CA HIS A 73 -18.45 0.86 3.81
C HIS A 73 -18.13 2.09 2.95
N GLY A 74 -17.23 1.93 1.97
CA GLY A 74 -16.95 2.95 0.97
C GLY A 74 -16.04 4.10 1.44
N ALA A 75 -15.28 3.93 2.52
CA ALA A 75 -14.27 4.93 2.86
C ALA A 75 -13.27 5.08 1.70
N ARG A 76 -12.96 6.32 1.31
CA ARG A 76 -11.98 6.62 0.25
C ARG A 76 -10.79 7.39 0.78
N PHE A 77 -9.61 7.05 0.27
CA PHE A 77 -8.35 7.66 0.67
C PHE A 77 -7.51 8.01 -0.56
N ASP A 78 -6.83 9.14 -0.48
CA ASP A 78 -5.84 9.57 -1.46
C ASP A 78 -4.59 8.70 -1.37
N LEU A 79 -4.15 8.08 -2.47
CA LEU A 79 -2.99 7.18 -2.43
C LEU A 79 -1.65 7.93 -2.30
N ARG A 80 -1.61 9.21 -2.67
CA ARG A 80 -0.38 10.02 -2.60
C ARG A 80 -0.18 10.62 -1.22
N THR A 81 -1.27 11.00 -0.56
CA THR A 81 -1.25 11.73 0.71
C THR A 81 -1.81 10.93 1.89
N GLY A 82 -2.51 9.82 1.65
CA GLY A 82 -3.18 9.02 2.70
C GLY A 82 -4.42 9.69 3.28
N VAL A 83 -4.74 10.93 2.88
CA VAL A 83 -5.83 11.71 3.46
C VAL A 83 -7.18 11.10 3.07
N VAL A 84 -8.12 11.11 4.02
CA VAL A 84 -9.52 10.73 3.79
C VAL A 84 -10.16 11.67 2.77
N LYS A 85 -10.72 11.10 1.71
CA LYS A 85 -11.52 11.80 0.70
C LYS A 85 -13.01 11.55 0.87
N ARG A 86 -13.38 10.42 1.46
CA ARG A 86 -14.77 10.05 1.79
C ARG A 86 -14.80 9.21 3.04
N GLY A 87 -15.71 9.55 3.96
CA GLY A 87 -15.99 8.74 5.14
C GLY A 87 -16.58 7.35 4.79
N PRO A 88 -16.80 6.49 5.79
CA PRO A 88 -16.90 6.83 7.21
C PRO A 88 -15.59 6.88 8.01
N ALA A 89 -14.44 6.60 7.40
CA ALA A 89 -13.16 6.78 8.10
C ALA A 89 -12.93 8.26 8.44
N GLU A 90 -12.41 8.53 9.63
CA GLU A 90 -12.01 9.88 10.08
C GLU A 90 -10.49 10.05 10.07
N GLU A 91 -9.75 8.95 10.18
CA GLU A 91 -8.29 8.90 10.14
C GLU A 91 -7.79 8.49 8.75
N GLY A 92 -6.67 9.08 8.32
CA GLY A 92 -6.02 8.75 7.05
C GLY A 92 -5.18 7.47 7.11
N LEU A 93 -4.69 7.04 5.94
CA LEU A 93 -3.80 5.90 5.82
C LEU A 93 -2.36 6.27 6.14
N ALA A 94 -1.69 5.40 6.89
CA ALA A 94 -0.23 5.39 6.92
C ALA A 94 0.30 5.08 5.51
N ARG A 95 1.29 5.85 5.07
CA ARG A 95 2.05 5.59 3.84
C ARG A 95 3.42 5.04 4.20
N PHE A 96 4.00 4.23 3.34
CA PHE A 96 5.30 3.61 3.57
C PHE A 96 6.26 3.90 2.43
N ALA A 97 7.55 3.98 2.73
CA ALA A 97 8.57 4.08 1.70
C ALA A 97 8.58 2.81 0.85
N VAL A 98 8.69 2.94 -0.47
CA VAL A 98 8.76 1.81 -1.40
C VAL A 98 10.00 1.94 -2.27
N ARG A 99 10.64 0.80 -2.55
CA ARG A 99 11.67 0.66 -3.59
C ARG A 99 11.35 -0.55 -4.45
N VAL A 100 11.57 -0.40 -5.75
CA VAL A 100 11.55 -1.52 -6.70
C VAL A 100 12.96 -1.70 -7.20
N GLU A 101 13.53 -2.87 -6.98
CA GLU A 101 14.90 -3.21 -7.37
C GLU A 101 14.87 -4.49 -8.22
N GLY A 102 15.04 -4.33 -9.53
CA GLY A 102 14.82 -5.43 -10.48
C GLY A 102 13.37 -5.88 -10.47
N GLU A 103 13.13 -7.13 -10.10
CA GLU A 103 11.81 -7.76 -10.03
C GLU A 103 11.27 -7.82 -8.59
N GLU A 104 11.86 -7.10 -7.65
CA GLU A 104 11.53 -7.19 -6.23
C GLU A 104 10.98 -5.88 -5.67
N ILE A 105 9.91 -5.97 -4.88
CA ILE A 105 9.30 -4.85 -4.16
C ILE A 105 9.76 -4.89 -2.69
N TRP A 106 10.28 -3.75 -2.24
CA TRP A 106 10.79 -3.53 -0.89
C TRP A 106 10.01 -2.39 -0.21
N VAL A 107 9.61 -2.61 1.04
CA VAL A 107 8.90 -1.63 1.86
C VAL A 107 9.79 -1.20 3.03
N GLY A 108 9.87 0.10 3.25
CA GLY A 108 10.61 0.70 4.36
C GLY A 108 9.69 1.34 5.40
N GLY A 109 10.25 2.21 6.23
CA GLY A 109 9.51 2.89 7.30
C GLY A 109 8.34 3.76 6.81
N LYS A 110 7.44 4.09 7.75
CA LYS A 110 6.31 5.00 7.53
C LYS A 110 6.79 6.40 7.09
N LEU A 111 6.07 6.98 6.16
CA LEU A 111 6.27 8.35 5.68
C LEU A 111 5.47 9.33 6.53
N GLY A 112 6.04 10.52 6.76
CA GLY A 112 5.35 11.64 7.41
C GLY A 112 4.36 12.38 6.52
#